data_AF-A0A7J6EGY3-F1
#
_entry.id   AF-A0A7J6EGY3-F1
#
_cell.length_a   1.000
_cell.length_b   1.000
_cell.length_c   1.000
_cell.angle_alpha   90.00
_cell.angle_beta   90.00
_cell.angle_gamma   90.00
#
_symmetry.space_group_name_H-M   'P 1'
#
loop_
_entity.id
_entity.type
_entity.pdbx_description
1 polymer ?
#
loop_
_entity_poly.entity_id
_entity_poly.type
_entity_poly.pdbx_seq_one_letter_code
_entity_poly.pdbx_strand_id
1 'polypeptide(L)'
;MEALFMNQSLSRLKILSPSFTTSSFATQSIRLRPPQRPNLTKVSVIQNEEKQLQEATETVPKQEFNDDEYYGEVSKIIGSRALEGGTGMEYLIEWKDGHTPSWVPSDYIAKDVLAEYETPWWTAARKADENALKQLIEAEDGRDIDAVDSDGRTALLFVSGLGSEPCVKLLAEAGADLDYRDNSGGLTALHMAAGYARPGVAKLLLEFGADPEAEDDKRRTPLDLAREILKVTPKGNPMHFGRRIGLEGVIGALEGAVFEYAEVQEIMEKRGKGDDVEYLVRWKDDEVNEWVKAKYVAEDLVMDYEAGLEYAVAEGVMGKRLGDDGKNEYLIKWTDIDEATWEPEENVDPDLIQEFENSQSGQNGKLKMIDGQ
;
A
#
# COMPACT_ATOMS: atom_id res chain seq x y z
N MET A 1 -12.96 17.98 -10.23
CA MET A 1 -13.23 16.58 -10.65
C MET A 1 -11.90 15.87 -10.76
N GLU A 2 -11.90 14.56 -10.54
CA GLU A 2 -10.71 13.83 -10.07
C GLU A 2 -10.14 12.85 -11.12
N ALA A 3 -8.82 12.68 -11.17
CA ALA A 3 -8.09 11.81 -12.10
C ALA A 3 -6.96 11.04 -11.39
N LEU A 4 -6.51 9.91 -11.94
CA LEU A 4 -5.68 8.93 -11.22
C LEU A 4 -4.19 9.29 -11.14
N PHE A 5 -3.60 9.21 -9.93
CA PHE A 5 -2.17 9.45 -9.65
C PHE A 5 -1.37 8.18 -9.29
N MET A 6 -0.03 8.25 -9.37
CA MET A 6 0.93 7.16 -9.08
C MET A 6 1.79 7.47 -7.85
N ASN A 7 1.53 6.79 -6.73
CA ASN A 7 2.21 7.07 -5.45
C ASN A 7 3.67 6.55 -5.37
N GLN A 8 4.56 7.24 -4.66
CA GLN A 8 5.94 6.76 -4.37
C GLN A 8 6.33 6.88 -2.88
N SER A 9 6.51 5.73 -2.23
CA SER A 9 7.37 5.52 -1.05
C SER A 9 7.04 6.29 0.25
N LEU A 10 5.91 5.93 0.87
CA LEU A 10 5.69 5.79 2.32
C LEU A 10 6.27 6.86 3.28
N SER A 11 5.45 7.84 3.73
CA SER A 11 5.49 8.35 5.12
C SER A 11 4.38 9.36 5.49
N ARG A 12 3.53 9.02 6.47
CA ARG A 12 2.59 9.90 7.24
C ARG A 12 1.35 10.37 6.43
N LEU A 13 0.14 10.52 6.99
CA LEU A 13 -0.37 10.32 8.37
C LEU A 13 -1.89 10.05 8.36
N LYS A 14 -2.39 9.24 9.29
CA LYS A 14 -3.82 9.13 9.67
C LYS A 14 -4.01 9.98 10.96
N ILE A 15 -5.14 10.60 11.34
CA ILE A 15 -6.59 10.51 11.00
C ILE A 15 -7.22 11.89 11.43
N LEU A 16 -8.44 12.38 11.15
CA LEU A 16 -9.81 11.85 10.88
C LEU A 16 -10.67 12.93 10.19
N SER A 17 -11.87 12.58 9.69
CA SER A 17 -12.92 13.52 9.24
C SER A 17 -13.59 14.32 10.40
N PRO A 18 -14.17 15.51 10.12
CA PRO A 18 -14.60 16.43 11.17
C PRO A 18 -16.01 16.16 11.73
N SER A 19 -16.16 16.37 13.05
CA SER A 19 -17.44 16.73 13.66
C SER A 19 -17.25 17.98 14.52
N PHE A 20 -18.15 18.95 14.39
CA PHE A 20 -18.00 20.26 15.02
C PHE A 20 -18.45 20.28 16.48
N THR A 21 -17.64 20.86 17.36
CA THR A 21 -18.13 21.65 18.51
C THR A 21 -17.05 22.61 19.02
N THR A 22 -17.46 23.66 19.72
CA THR A 22 -16.62 24.82 20.08
C THR A 22 -15.93 24.67 21.44
N SER A 23 -14.68 25.14 21.59
CA SER A 23 -14.30 26.16 22.61
C SER A 23 -12.82 26.59 22.57
N SER A 24 -12.60 27.90 22.66
CA SER A 24 -11.49 28.64 23.31
C SER A 24 -10.05 28.06 23.43
N PHE A 25 -9.12 28.75 22.76
CA PHE A 25 -7.81 29.22 23.25
C PHE A 25 -7.09 28.53 24.45
N ALA A 26 -5.85 28.09 24.20
CA ALA A 26 -4.68 28.53 24.96
C ALA A 26 -3.39 28.41 24.11
N THR A 27 -2.44 29.33 24.27
CA THR A 27 -1.13 29.30 23.58
C THR A 27 -0.01 28.79 24.48
N GLN A 28 0.87 27.94 23.91
CA GLN A 28 2.28 27.87 24.34
C GLN A 28 3.14 27.19 23.27
N SER A 29 4.38 27.65 23.14
CA SER A 29 5.32 27.22 22.10
C SER A 29 6.59 26.64 22.72
N ILE A 30 7.00 25.46 22.23
CA ILE A 30 8.20 24.76 22.69
C ILE A 30 9.03 24.37 21.46
N ARG A 31 10.35 24.64 21.53
CA ARG A 31 11.31 24.32 20.46
C ARG A 31 11.89 22.92 20.66
N LEU A 32 11.90 22.12 19.60
CA LEU A 32 12.66 20.86 19.58
C LEU A 32 14.17 21.14 19.41
N ARG A 33 15.01 20.28 20.01
CA ARG A 33 16.48 20.33 19.94
C ARG A 33 17.02 18.90 19.92
N PRO A 34 17.86 18.50 18.96
CA PRO A 34 18.35 17.12 18.87
C PRO A 34 19.43 16.82 19.94
N PRO A 35 19.51 15.57 20.44
CA PRO A 35 20.57 15.15 21.35
C PRO A 35 21.90 14.92 20.60
N GLN A 36 23.01 15.12 21.29
CA GLN A 36 24.37 14.97 20.73
C GLN A 36 24.98 13.60 21.07
N ARG A 37 25.80 13.06 20.16
CA ARG A 37 26.68 11.91 20.45
C ARG A 37 27.89 12.38 21.29
N PRO A 38 28.27 11.68 22.37
CA PRO A 38 29.54 11.94 23.05
C PRO A 38 30.70 11.32 22.25
N ASN A 39 31.80 12.06 22.09
CA ASN A 39 33.07 11.54 21.60
C ASN A 39 33.86 10.89 22.76
N LEU A 40 34.66 9.86 22.46
CA LEU A 40 35.83 9.51 23.28
C LEU A 40 37.09 9.51 22.41
N THR A 41 38.19 9.98 23.01
CA THR A 41 39.40 10.42 22.31
C THR A 41 40.42 9.30 22.13
N LYS A 42 41.14 9.34 20.99
CA LYS A 42 42.39 8.60 20.83
C LYS A 42 43.49 9.25 21.68
N VAL A 43 44.20 8.45 22.46
CA VAL A 43 45.59 8.71 22.85
C VAL A 43 46.38 7.43 22.59
N SER A 44 47.49 7.55 21.87
CA SER A 44 48.37 6.44 21.50
C SER A 44 49.61 6.40 22.39
N VAL A 45 50.02 5.21 22.80
CA VAL A 45 51.39 4.91 23.23
C VAL A 45 51.89 3.75 22.38
N ILE A 46 53.15 3.84 21.96
CA ILE A 46 53.85 2.90 21.08
C ILE A 46 54.83 2.08 21.94
N GLN A 47 55.22 0.89 21.44
CA GLN A 47 56.18 -0.11 21.94
C GLN A 47 55.49 -1.42 22.36
N ASN A 48 55.96 -2.61 21.96
CA ASN A 48 57.19 -2.95 21.23
C ASN A 48 56.96 -3.78 19.96
N GLU A 49 57.99 -3.80 19.13
CA GLU A 49 58.05 -4.43 17.81
C GLU A 49 58.24 -5.96 17.86
N GLU A 50 57.84 -6.57 16.75
CA GLU A 50 58.48 -7.74 16.12
C GLU A 50 58.91 -8.93 17.00
N LYS A 51 58.04 -9.94 17.04
CA LYS A 51 58.51 -11.28 16.68
C LYS A 51 57.52 -12.03 15.77
N GLN A 52 58.04 -12.44 14.61
CA GLN A 52 57.54 -13.54 13.77
C GLN A 52 56.17 -13.34 13.09
N LEU A 53 56.13 -12.41 12.13
CA LEU A 53 55.35 -12.61 10.90
C LEU A 53 55.99 -13.73 10.06
N GLN A 54 55.69 -15.00 10.35
CA GLN A 54 55.95 -16.11 9.40
C GLN A 54 55.24 -17.44 9.71
N GLU A 55 53.90 -17.43 9.79
CA GLU A 55 53.12 -18.64 9.48
C GLU A 55 51.73 -18.22 8.95
N ALA A 56 51.44 -18.57 7.70
CA ALA A 56 50.30 -18.03 6.94
C ALA A 56 49.50 -19.14 6.24
N THR A 57 49.17 -20.20 6.99
CA THR A 57 48.16 -21.22 6.66
C THR A 57 47.76 -21.96 7.93
N GLU A 58 46.51 -21.80 8.38
CA GLU A 58 45.56 -22.88 8.75
C GLU A 58 44.39 -22.37 9.63
N THR A 59 43.29 -23.13 9.59
CA THR A 59 42.16 -23.21 10.55
C THR A 59 41.60 -21.94 11.21
N VAL A 60 40.35 -21.62 10.82
CA VAL A 60 39.38 -20.99 11.73
C VAL A 60 39.29 -21.81 13.03
N PRO A 61 39.17 -21.20 14.23
CA PRO A 61 39.06 -21.95 15.47
C PRO A 61 37.85 -22.87 15.44
N LYS A 62 38.08 -24.18 15.47
CA LYS A 62 37.04 -25.10 15.95
C LYS A 62 36.82 -24.79 17.43
N GLN A 63 35.58 -24.56 17.83
CA GLN A 63 35.21 -24.78 19.21
C GLN A 63 35.46 -26.26 19.51
N GLU A 64 36.17 -26.56 20.60
CA GLU A 64 36.32 -27.93 21.09
C GLU A 64 34.95 -28.35 21.63
N PHE A 65 34.19 -29.09 20.82
CA PHE A 65 32.98 -29.76 21.27
C PHE A 65 33.38 -30.81 22.30
N ASN A 66 32.71 -30.78 23.45
CA ASN A 66 32.95 -31.70 24.54
C ASN A 66 32.05 -32.93 24.33
N ASP A 67 32.56 -33.95 23.64
CA ASP A 67 31.81 -35.14 23.16
C ASP A 67 31.10 -35.97 24.27
N ASP A 68 31.28 -35.61 25.55
CA ASP A 68 30.65 -36.25 26.72
C ASP A 68 29.24 -35.70 27.07
N GLU A 69 28.75 -34.64 26.40
CA GLU A 69 27.37 -34.15 26.62
C GLU A 69 26.34 -35.08 25.98
N TYR A 70 25.87 -36.05 26.78
CA TYR A 70 24.75 -36.94 26.48
C TYR A 70 23.46 -36.12 26.30
N TYR A 71 23.18 -35.71 25.06
CA TYR A 71 21.94 -35.02 24.69
C TYR A 71 20.72 -35.84 25.14
N GLY A 72 19.86 -35.19 25.92
CA GLY A 72 18.71 -35.82 26.56
C GLY A 72 17.72 -36.43 25.57
N GLU A 73 16.95 -37.40 26.04
CA GLU A 73 15.80 -37.85 25.25
C GLU A 73 14.77 -36.72 25.15
N VAL A 74 14.37 -36.35 23.92
CA VAL A 74 13.28 -35.40 23.69
C VAL A 74 11.98 -35.95 24.31
N SER A 75 11.28 -35.12 25.10
CA SER A 75 9.95 -35.39 25.65
C SER A 75 8.87 -34.96 24.66
N LYS A 76 8.87 -33.66 24.32
CA LYS A 76 8.02 -33.03 23.31
C LYS A 76 8.60 -31.68 22.88
N ILE A 77 8.12 -31.17 21.74
CA ILE A 77 8.31 -29.76 21.34
C ILE A 77 7.25 -28.92 22.09
N ILE A 78 7.65 -27.74 22.55
CA ILE A 78 6.81 -26.75 23.27
C ILE A 78 6.98 -25.32 22.73
N GLY A 79 7.45 -25.21 21.49
CA GLY A 79 7.53 -23.96 20.75
C GLY A 79 8.32 -24.11 19.47
N SER A 80 8.10 -23.20 18.52
CA SER A 80 8.91 -23.07 17.30
C SER A 80 9.25 -21.60 17.06
N ARG A 81 10.27 -21.35 16.23
CA ARG A 81 10.58 -20.03 15.67
C ARG A 81 11.39 -20.13 14.38
N ALA A 82 11.14 -19.23 13.43
CA ALA A 82 12.04 -19.05 12.29
C ALA A 82 13.42 -18.53 12.73
N LEU A 83 14.48 -18.95 12.05
CA LEU A 83 15.83 -18.42 12.24
C LEU A 83 15.98 -17.03 11.61
N GLU A 84 16.76 -16.16 12.25
CA GLU A 84 17.17 -14.86 11.66
C GLU A 84 17.87 -15.09 10.31
N GLY A 85 17.25 -14.62 9.22
CA GLY A 85 17.71 -14.85 7.85
C GLY A 85 16.99 -15.97 7.08
N GLY A 86 15.95 -16.61 7.65
CA GLY A 86 15.03 -17.50 6.92
C GLY A 86 15.63 -18.85 6.49
N THR A 87 16.75 -19.26 7.08
CA THR A 87 17.52 -20.45 6.68
C THR A 87 17.03 -21.77 7.31
N GLY A 88 16.07 -21.72 8.22
CA GLY A 88 15.50 -22.89 8.89
C GLY A 88 14.65 -22.54 10.12
N MET A 89 14.32 -23.56 10.90
CA MET A 89 13.50 -23.45 12.11
C MET A 89 14.28 -23.92 13.35
N GLU A 90 14.08 -23.23 14.47
CA GLU A 90 14.42 -23.73 15.81
C GLU A 90 13.16 -24.14 16.57
N TYR A 91 13.31 -25.10 17.48
CA TYR A 91 12.23 -25.61 18.31
C TYR A 91 12.62 -25.61 19.78
N LEU A 92 11.69 -25.27 20.66
CA LEU A 92 11.87 -25.30 22.10
C LEU A 92 11.58 -26.71 22.60
N ILE A 93 12.61 -27.40 23.07
CA ILE A 93 12.54 -28.81 23.48
C ILE A 93 12.29 -28.93 24.98
N GLU A 94 11.29 -29.70 25.38
CA GLU A 94 11.22 -30.28 26.73
C GLU A 94 11.99 -31.62 26.75
N TRP A 95 12.85 -31.82 27.75
CA TRP A 95 13.70 -33.00 27.89
C TRP A 95 13.13 -34.00 28.93
N LYS A 96 13.19 -35.32 28.66
CA LYS A 96 12.64 -36.36 29.54
C LYS A 96 13.36 -36.50 30.88
N ASP A 97 14.63 -36.11 30.94
CA ASP A 97 15.49 -36.10 32.13
C ASP A 97 15.18 -34.95 33.12
N GLY A 98 14.37 -33.98 32.71
CA GLY A 98 14.03 -32.80 33.50
C GLY A 98 15.03 -31.65 33.39
N HIS A 99 15.92 -31.64 32.40
CA HIS A 99 16.71 -30.47 32.05
C HIS A 99 15.81 -29.30 31.60
N THR A 100 16.29 -28.07 31.81
CA THR A 100 15.57 -26.85 31.44
C THR A 100 15.31 -26.79 29.94
N PRO A 101 14.09 -26.45 29.48
CA PRO A 101 13.80 -26.37 28.05
C PRO A 101 14.74 -25.42 27.30
N SER A 102 15.15 -25.85 26.11
CA SER A 102 16.18 -25.17 25.31
C SER A 102 15.81 -25.13 23.83
N TRP A 103 16.17 -24.03 23.16
CA TRP A 103 16.04 -23.91 21.71
C TRP A 103 17.09 -24.79 21.01
N VAL A 104 16.63 -25.59 20.03
CA VAL A 104 17.46 -26.50 19.25
C VAL A 104 17.09 -26.35 17.76
N PRO A 105 18.06 -26.17 16.85
CA PRO A 105 17.80 -26.13 15.40
C PRO A 105 17.28 -27.47 14.87
N SER A 106 16.47 -27.41 13.80
CA SER A 106 15.86 -28.58 13.12
C SER A 106 16.82 -29.74 12.90
N ASP A 107 18.07 -29.46 12.54
CA ASP A 107 19.04 -30.45 12.09
C ASP A 107 19.53 -31.39 13.20
N TYR A 108 19.33 -31.01 14.47
CA TYR A 108 19.69 -31.80 15.65
C TYR A 108 18.50 -32.58 16.24
N ILE A 109 17.29 -32.43 15.69
CA ILE A 109 16.07 -33.07 16.20
C ILE A 109 15.69 -34.24 15.29
N ALA A 110 15.18 -35.32 15.87
CA ALA A 110 14.74 -36.49 15.13
C ALA A 110 13.54 -36.14 14.20
N LYS A 111 13.61 -36.60 12.94
CA LYS A 111 12.70 -36.16 11.86
C LYS A 111 11.25 -36.62 12.05
N ASP A 112 11.05 -37.70 12.80
CA ASP A 112 9.75 -38.18 13.26
C ASP A 112 9.14 -37.23 14.30
N VAL A 113 9.90 -36.82 15.32
CA VAL A 113 9.46 -35.84 16.32
C VAL A 113 9.10 -34.50 15.69
N LEU A 114 9.91 -34.01 14.74
CA LEU A 114 9.58 -32.83 13.94
C LEU A 114 8.31 -33.04 13.12
N ALA A 115 8.15 -34.20 12.46
CA ALA A 115 6.98 -34.50 11.66
C ALA A 115 5.69 -34.58 12.49
N GLU A 116 5.73 -35.08 13.73
CA GLU A 116 4.57 -35.11 14.63
C GLU A 116 4.09 -33.69 15.00
N TYR A 117 5.01 -32.74 15.20
CA TYR A 117 4.69 -31.34 15.51
C TYR A 117 4.31 -30.51 14.28
N GLU A 118 4.95 -30.73 13.13
CA GLU A 118 4.78 -29.91 11.92
C GLU A 118 3.72 -30.44 10.93
N THR A 119 3.53 -31.76 10.83
CA THR A 119 2.56 -32.33 9.87
C THR A 119 1.13 -31.82 10.09
N PRO A 120 0.61 -31.64 11.32
CA PRO A 120 -0.72 -31.05 11.53
C PRO A 120 -0.86 -29.66 10.92
N TRP A 121 0.12 -28.77 11.18
CA TRP A 121 0.17 -27.40 10.70
C TRP A 121 0.15 -27.34 9.16
N TRP A 122 1.11 -28.00 8.51
CA TRP A 122 1.20 -28.02 7.05
C TRP A 122 0.04 -28.75 6.38
N THR A 123 -0.58 -29.72 7.05
CA THR A 123 -1.81 -30.38 6.57
C THR A 123 -3.01 -29.45 6.62
N ALA A 124 -3.14 -28.64 7.67
CA ALA A 124 -4.21 -27.66 7.80
C ALA A 124 -4.03 -26.53 6.78
N ALA A 125 -2.84 -25.94 6.68
CA ALA A 125 -2.51 -24.88 5.72
C ALA A 125 -2.73 -25.31 4.26
N ARG A 126 -2.23 -26.49 3.85
CA ARG A 126 -2.35 -27.00 2.46
C ARG A 126 -3.76 -27.49 2.11
N LYS A 127 -4.67 -27.62 3.08
CA LYS A 127 -6.11 -27.85 2.87
C LYS A 127 -6.95 -26.58 3.01
N ALA A 128 -6.36 -25.49 3.53
CA ALA A 128 -7.07 -24.33 4.07
C ALA A 128 -8.17 -24.72 5.09
N ASP A 129 -7.82 -25.57 6.05
CA ASP A 129 -8.70 -25.99 7.15
C ASP A 129 -8.63 -24.98 8.30
N GLU A 130 -9.59 -24.04 8.30
CA GLU A 130 -9.74 -22.97 9.31
C GLU A 130 -9.81 -23.53 10.73
N ASN A 131 -10.54 -24.64 10.95
CA ASN A 131 -10.75 -25.20 12.28
C ASN A 131 -9.46 -25.85 12.80
N ALA A 132 -8.73 -26.57 11.95
CA ALA A 132 -7.46 -27.18 12.31
C ALA A 132 -6.36 -26.13 12.53
N LEU A 133 -6.26 -25.09 11.69
CA LEU A 133 -5.35 -23.96 11.93
C LEU A 133 -5.69 -23.27 13.24
N LYS A 134 -6.97 -23.00 13.50
CA LYS A 134 -7.42 -22.32 14.72
C LYS A 134 -7.08 -23.11 15.98
N GLN A 135 -7.32 -24.42 15.99
CA GLN A 135 -6.96 -25.28 17.13
C GLN A 135 -5.46 -25.37 17.38
N LEU A 136 -4.62 -25.16 16.35
CA LEU A 136 -3.16 -25.11 16.49
C LEU A 136 -2.64 -23.73 16.93
N ILE A 137 -3.35 -22.64 16.61
CA ILE A 137 -3.03 -21.27 17.07
C ILE A 137 -3.54 -21.04 18.51
N GLU A 138 -4.68 -21.63 18.87
CA GLU A 138 -5.25 -21.61 20.24
C GLU A 138 -4.56 -22.63 21.18
N ALA A 139 -3.58 -23.40 20.69
CA ALA A 139 -2.77 -24.27 21.52
C ALA A 139 -1.69 -23.45 22.25
N GLU A 140 -1.52 -23.69 23.55
CA GLU A 140 -0.40 -23.13 24.33
C GLU A 140 0.94 -23.88 24.04
N ASP A 141 1.17 -24.27 22.78
CA ASP A 141 2.34 -25.04 22.30
C ASP A 141 3.49 -24.16 21.76
N GLY A 142 3.39 -22.84 21.92
CA GLY A 142 4.44 -21.87 21.59
C GLY A 142 4.79 -21.76 20.10
N ARG A 143 3.89 -22.18 19.20
CA ARG A 143 4.11 -22.22 17.76
C ARG A 143 4.28 -20.84 17.13
N ASP A 144 5.29 -20.73 16.27
CA ASP A 144 5.45 -19.62 15.34
C ASP A 144 4.41 -19.70 14.21
N ILE A 145 3.67 -18.62 14.01
CA ILE A 145 2.65 -18.49 12.96
C ILE A 145 3.31 -18.34 11.58
N ASP A 146 4.51 -17.75 11.55
CA ASP A 146 5.35 -17.62 10.37
C ASP A 146 6.45 -18.71 10.32
N ALA A 147 6.17 -19.86 10.94
CA ALA A 147 6.93 -21.08 10.70
C ALA A 147 7.01 -21.38 9.19
N VAL A 148 8.21 -21.71 8.71
CA VAL A 148 8.52 -21.87 7.28
C VAL A 148 8.71 -23.34 6.88
N ASP A 149 8.25 -23.70 5.67
CA ASP A 149 8.55 -25.00 5.08
C ASP A 149 9.90 -25.04 4.32
N SER A 150 10.23 -26.17 3.69
CA SER A 150 11.50 -26.38 2.99
C SER A 150 11.75 -25.43 1.81
N ASP A 151 10.72 -24.80 1.27
CA ASP A 151 10.81 -23.83 0.17
C ASP A 151 10.88 -22.38 0.70
N GLY A 152 10.88 -22.22 2.03
CA GLY A 152 10.81 -20.95 2.74
C GLY A 152 9.44 -20.30 2.64
N ARG A 153 8.34 -21.05 2.80
CA ARG A 153 6.97 -20.50 2.77
C ARG A 153 6.27 -20.63 4.11
N THR A 154 5.60 -19.57 4.56
CA THR A 154 4.70 -19.61 5.72
C THR A 154 3.32 -20.18 5.35
N ALA A 155 2.48 -20.48 6.35
CA ALA A 155 1.11 -20.93 6.13
C ALA A 155 0.26 -19.91 5.35
N LEU A 156 0.51 -18.60 5.53
CA LEU A 156 -0.23 -17.51 4.90
C LEU A 156 -0.14 -17.53 3.38
N LEU A 157 1.05 -17.81 2.83
CA LEU A 157 1.29 -17.93 1.38
C LEU A 157 0.45 -19.07 0.77
N PHE A 158 0.39 -20.22 1.45
CA PHE A 158 -0.42 -21.36 1.00
C PHE A 158 -1.91 -21.02 0.96
N VAL A 159 -2.48 -20.51 2.06
CA VAL A 159 -3.92 -20.23 2.12
C VAL A 159 -4.33 -19.07 1.22
N SER A 160 -3.41 -18.12 0.97
CA SER A 160 -3.60 -17.04 0.00
C SER A 160 -3.72 -17.55 -1.44
N GLY A 161 -2.83 -18.45 -1.88
CA GLY A 161 -2.92 -19.07 -3.21
C GLY A 161 -4.12 -20.02 -3.37
N LEU A 162 -4.49 -20.72 -2.29
CA LEU A 162 -5.72 -21.52 -2.24
C LEU A 162 -7.00 -20.67 -2.29
N GLY A 163 -6.92 -19.38 -1.92
CA GLY A 163 -8.04 -18.45 -1.96
C GLY A 163 -8.97 -18.53 -0.74
N SER A 164 -8.45 -18.91 0.43
CA SER A 164 -9.25 -19.08 1.65
C SER A 164 -9.22 -17.82 2.51
N GLU A 165 -10.19 -16.94 2.26
CA GLU A 165 -10.43 -15.72 3.06
C GLU A 165 -10.52 -15.99 4.58
N PRO A 166 -11.21 -17.03 5.09
CA PRO A 166 -11.26 -17.28 6.53
C PRO A 166 -9.89 -17.65 7.14
N CYS A 167 -9.07 -18.42 6.42
CA CYS A 167 -7.74 -18.80 6.90
C CYS A 167 -6.74 -17.64 6.82
N VAL A 168 -6.82 -16.82 5.77
CA VAL A 168 -6.02 -15.59 5.64
C VAL A 168 -6.36 -14.63 6.78
N LYS A 169 -7.67 -14.44 7.05
CA LYS A 169 -8.14 -13.63 8.18
C LYS A 169 -7.64 -14.16 9.52
N LEU A 170 -7.77 -15.47 9.77
CA LEU A 170 -7.33 -16.11 11.01
C LEU A 170 -5.82 -15.90 11.28
N LEU A 171 -4.98 -16.05 10.26
CA LEU A 171 -3.53 -15.85 10.38
C LEU A 171 -3.18 -14.37 10.57
N ALA A 172 -3.85 -13.45 9.87
CA ALA A 172 -3.67 -12.01 10.05
C ALA A 172 -4.13 -11.53 11.44
N GLU A 173 -5.26 -12.03 11.96
CA GLU A 173 -5.72 -11.75 13.33
C GLU A 173 -4.83 -12.36 14.41
N ALA A 174 -4.11 -13.45 14.10
CA ALA A 174 -3.09 -14.03 14.97
C ALA A 174 -1.74 -13.26 14.95
N GLY A 175 -1.50 -12.44 13.92
CA GLY A 175 -0.31 -11.59 13.79
C GLY A 175 0.75 -12.06 12.80
N ALA A 176 0.39 -12.88 11.81
CA ALA A 176 1.30 -13.30 10.72
C ALA A 176 1.84 -12.12 9.91
N ASP A 177 3.11 -12.20 9.48
CA ASP A 177 3.73 -11.26 8.55
C ASP A 177 3.12 -11.38 7.14
N LEU A 178 2.36 -10.36 6.76
CA LEU A 178 1.66 -10.28 5.48
C LEU A 178 2.61 -10.07 4.30
N ASP A 179 3.75 -9.44 4.57
CA ASP A 179 4.75 -9.01 3.59
C ASP A 179 5.96 -9.98 3.54
N TYR A 180 5.88 -11.08 4.30
CA TYR A 180 6.83 -12.18 4.29
C TYR A 180 7.10 -12.68 2.86
N ARG A 181 8.39 -12.83 2.51
CA ARG A 181 8.87 -13.21 1.17
C ARG A 181 9.34 -14.66 1.12
N ASP A 182 8.87 -15.47 0.15
CA ASP A 182 9.42 -16.82 0.01
C ASP A 182 10.87 -16.89 -0.49
N ASN A 183 11.64 -17.84 0.03
CA ASN A 183 13.03 -18.10 -0.38
C ASN A 183 13.16 -18.59 -1.85
N SER A 184 12.04 -18.90 -2.51
CA SER A 184 11.99 -19.44 -3.87
C SER A 184 11.93 -18.38 -4.97
N GLY A 185 11.48 -17.15 -4.66
CA GLY A 185 11.44 -16.05 -5.62
C GLY A 185 10.95 -14.71 -5.05
N GLY A 186 10.97 -14.53 -3.72
CA GLY A 186 10.60 -13.28 -3.07
C GLY A 186 9.10 -13.05 -2.99
N LEU A 187 8.28 -14.08 -3.16
CA LEU A 187 6.82 -13.94 -3.32
C LEU A 187 6.13 -13.75 -1.97
N THR A 188 5.27 -12.72 -1.86
CA THR A 188 4.45 -12.42 -0.68
C THR A 188 3.04 -13.00 -0.74
N ALA A 189 2.25 -12.85 0.33
CA ALA A 189 0.85 -13.28 0.35
C ALA A 189 0.02 -12.66 -0.80
N LEU A 190 0.22 -11.37 -1.09
CA LEU A 190 -0.42 -10.67 -2.22
C LEU A 190 0.02 -11.23 -3.58
N HIS A 191 1.29 -11.60 -3.76
CA HIS A 191 1.74 -12.28 -4.98
C HIS A 191 1.06 -13.64 -5.19
N MET A 192 0.84 -14.41 -4.12
CA MET A 192 0.09 -15.67 -4.20
C MET A 192 -1.37 -15.41 -4.58
N ALA A 193 -2.02 -14.40 -3.97
CA ALA A 193 -3.37 -13.99 -4.33
C ALA A 193 -3.49 -13.57 -5.82
N ALA A 194 -2.52 -12.79 -6.32
CA ALA A 194 -2.44 -12.40 -7.73
C ALA A 194 -2.21 -13.57 -8.68
N GLY A 195 -1.18 -14.40 -8.42
CA GLY A 195 -0.81 -15.53 -9.29
C GLY A 195 -1.93 -16.56 -9.49
N TYR A 196 -2.68 -16.82 -8.40
CA TYR A 196 -3.81 -17.74 -8.37
C TYR A 196 -5.18 -17.09 -8.61
N ALA A 197 -5.23 -15.78 -8.92
CA ALA A 197 -6.45 -15.03 -9.26
C ALA A 197 -7.52 -15.03 -8.15
N ARG A 198 -7.14 -14.60 -6.94
CA ARG A 198 -7.95 -14.63 -5.71
C ARG A 198 -8.36 -13.22 -5.24
N PRO A 199 -9.38 -12.60 -5.85
CA PRO A 199 -9.74 -11.19 -5.58
C PRO A 199 -10.21 -10.92 -4.16
N GLY A 200 -10.92 -11.84 -3.50
CA GLY A 200 -11.36 -11.66 -2.11
C GLY A 200 -10.20 -11.70 -1.12
N VAL A 201 -9.27 -12.66 -1.26
CA VAL A 201 -8.02 -12.68 -0.50
C VAL A 201 -7.18 -11.43 -0.75
N ALA A 202 -7.05 -10.97 -2.01
CA ALA A 202 -6.27 -9.77 -2.31
C ALA A 202 -6.84 -8.53 -1.58
N LYS A 203 -8.16 -8.34 -1.60
CA LYS A 203 -8.83 -7.28 -0.82
C LYS A 203 -8.60 -7.42 0.67
N LEU A 204 -8.78 -8.62 1.21
CA LEU A 204 -8.62 -8.91 2.63
C LEU A 204 -7.19 -8.60 3.13
N LEU A 205 -6.15 -8.96 2.36
CA LEU A 205 -4.76 -8.63 2.69
C LEU A 205 -4.51 -7.12 2.71
N LEU A 206 -5.09 -6.37 1.76
CA LEU A 206 -5.02 -4.90 1.72
C LEU A 206 -5.81 -4.26 2.88
N GLU A 207 -6.95 -4.82 3.26
CA GLU A 207 -7.74 -4.39 4.43
C GLU A 207 -6.98 -4.59 5.75
N PHE A 208 -6.17 -5.65 5.86
CA PHE A 208 -5.25 -5.88 6.98
C PHE A 208 -3.93 -5.07 6.88
N GLY A 209 -3.65 -4.44 5.74
CA GLY A 209 -2.53 -3.51 5.56
C GLY A 209 -1.24 -4.08 4.97
N ALA A 210 -1.31 -5.19 4.24
CA ALA A 210 -0.20 -5.71 3.44
C ALA A 210 0.25 -4.71 2.36
N ASP A 211 1.56 -4.67 2.06
CA ASP A 211 2.17 -3.73 1.11
C ASP A 211 1.87 -4.11 -0.36
N PRO A 212 1.08 -3.31 -1.11
CA PRO A 212 0.80 -3.58 -2.52
C PRO A 212 2.01 -3.35 -3.44
N GLU A 213 3.03 -2.61 -2.99
CA GLU A 213 4.22 -2.25 -3.77
C GLU A 213 5.43 -3.17 -3.49
N ALA A 214 5.28 -4.18 -2.62
CA ALA A 214 6.33 -5.16 -2.36
C ALA A 214 6.76 -5.87 -3.66
N GLU A 215 8.04 -5.77 -4.03
CA GLU A 215 8.58 -6.35 -5.28
C GLU A 215 9.03 -7.81 -5.11
N ASP A 216 8.66 -8.74 -6.00
CA ASP A 216 9.32 -10.06 -6.08
C ASP A 216 10.80 -9.96 -6.51
N ASP A 217 11.54 -11.08 -6.49
CA ASP A 217 12.96 -11.11 -6.86
C ASP A 217 13.23 -10.77 -8.34
N LYS A 218 12.17 -10.59 -9.15
CA LYS A 218 12.23 -10.14 -10.55
C LYS A 218 11.81 -8.67 -10.72
N ARG A 219 11.63 -7.92 -9.62
CA ARG A 219 11.18 -6.51 -9.60
C ARG A 219 9.79 -6.34 -10.21
N ARG A 220 8.85 -7.21 -9.81
CA ARG A 220 7.42 -7.13 -10.15
C ARG A 220 6.62 -6.93 -8.88
N THR A 221 5.66 -6.01 -8.88
CA THR A 221 4.63 -5.95 -7.84
C THR A 221 3.60 -7.08 -8.02
N PRO A 222 2.74 -7.36 -7.02
CA PRO A 222 1.53 -8.17 -7.18
C PRO A 222 0.66 -7.70 -8.36
N LEU A 223 0.62 -6.39 -8.62
CA LEU A 223 -0.15 -5.78 -9.70
C LEU A 223 0.46 -6.09 -11.08
N ASP A 224 1.78 -5.97 -11.22
CA ASP A 224 2.49 -6.35 -12.44
C ASP A 224 2.37 -7.85 -12.73
N LEU A 225 2.48 -8.68 -11.69
CA LEU A 225 2.26 -10.12 -11.80
C LEU A 225 0.84 -10.44 -12.31
N ALA A 226 -0.19 -9.79 -11.76
CA ALA A 226 -1.58 -9.98 -12.20
C ALA A 226 -1.78 -9.51 -13.66
N ARG A 227 -1.23 -8.35 -14.02
CA ARG A 227 -1.27 -7.79 -15.39
C ARG A 227 -0.52 -8.67 -16.41
N GLU A 228 0.66 -9.21 -16.05
CA GLU A 228 1.43 -10.15 -16.87
C GLU A 228 0.64 -11.44 -17.14
N ILE A 229 0.06 -12.05 -16.10
CA ILE A 229 -0.73 -13.28 -16.21
C ILE A 229 -2.01 -13.04 -17.01
N LEU A 230 -2.69 -11.91 -16.84
CA LEU A 230 -3.88 -11.57 -17.62
C LEU A 230 -3.54 -11.41 -19.12
N LYS A 231 -2.41 -10.79 -19.43
CA LYS A 231 -1.92 -10.58 -20.81
C LYS A 231 -1.67 -11.90 -21.55
N VAL A 232 -1.19 -12.94 -20.88
CA VAL A 232 -0.96 -14.28 -21.46
C VAL A 232 -2.16 -15.24 -21.37
N THR A 233 -3.22 -14.89 -20.62
CA THR A 233 -4.38 -15.77 -20.43
C THR A 233 -5.25 -15.82 -21.70
N PRO A 234 -5.52 -17.01 -22.30
CA PRO A 234 -6.20 -17.09 -23.59
C PRO A 234 -7.65 -16.56 -23.55
N LYS A 235 -7.92 -15.53 -24.36
CA LYS A 235 -9.20 -14.79 -24.33
C LYS A 235 -10.41 -15.59 -24.80
N GLY A 236 -10.22 -16.50 -25.78
CA GLY A 236 -11.28 -17.18 -26.52
C GLY A 236 -11.76 -18.53 -25.96
N ASN A 237 -11.19 -19.05 -24.87
CA ASN A 237 -11.66 -20.29 -24.24
C ASN A 237 -12.52 -19.97 -23.01
N PRO A 238 -13.81 -20.37 -22.96
CA PRO A 238 -14.67 -20.18 -21.78
C PRO A 238 -14.09 -20.74 -20.48
N MET A 239 -13.27 -21.80 -20.52
CA MET A 239 -12.60 -22.35 -19.32
C MET A 239 -11.64 -21.36 -18.65
N HIS A 240 -11.14 -20.36 -19.38
CA HIS A 240 -10.29 -19.31 -18.84
C HIS A 240 -11.04 -18.02 -18.51
N PHE A 241 -12.35 -17.92 -18.84
CA PHE A 241 -13.16 -16.74 -18.53
C PHE A 241 -13.16 -16.43 -17.04
N GLY A 242 -13.43 -17.44 -16.19
CA GLY A 242 -13.39 -17.28 -14.73
C GLY A 242 -12.02 -16.84 -14.20
N ARG A 243 -10.91 -17.32 -14.79
CA ARG A 243 -9.56 -16.86 -14.43
C ARG A 243 -9.34 -15.41 -14.83
N ARG A 244 -9.82 -14.98 -16.00
CA ARG A 244 -9.73 -13.57 -16.43
C ARG A 244 -10.51 -12.66 -15.50
N ILE A 245 -11.78 -12.97 -15.18
CA ILE A 245 -12.57 -12.20 -14.21
C ILE A 245 -11.89 -12.17 -12.82
N GLY A 246 -11.28 -13.28 -12.38
CA GLY A 246 -10.52 -13.33 -11.13
C GLY A 246 -9.27 -12.43 -11.14
N LEU A 247 -8.52 -12.40 -12.25
CA LEU A 247 -7.35 -11.52 -12.42
C LEU A 247 -7.76 -10.05 -12.55
N GLU A 248 -8.78 -9.75 -13.36
CA GLU A 248 -9.38 -8.42 -13.52
C GLU A 248 -9.89 -7.90 -12.15
N GLY A 249 -10.45 -8.77 -11.31
CA GLY A 249 -10.86 -8.44 -9.94
C GLY A 249 -9.72 -8.26 -8.92
N VAL A 250 -8.58 -8.93 -9.09
CA VAL A 250 -7.36 -8.64 -8.29
C VAL A 250 -6.72 -7.34 -8.74
N ILE A 251 -6.61 -7.12 -10.06
CA ILE A 251 -6.08 -5.89 -10.65
C ILE A 251 -6.88 -4.69 -10.14
N GLY A 252 -8.22 -4.72 -10.20
CA GLY A 252 -9.05 -3.63 -9.68
C GLY A 252 -8.98 -3.44 -8.15
N ALA A 253 -8.61 -4.47 -7.39
CA ALA A 253 -8.40 -4.36 -5.93
C ALA A 253 -7.05 -3.71 -5.60
N LEU A 254 -5.99 -4.06 -6.34
CA LEU A 254 -4.66 -3.45 -6.21
C LEU A 254 -4.63 -2.04 -6.79
N GLU A 255 -5.26 -1.81 -7.95
CA GLU A 255 -5.38 -0.47 -8.54
C GLU A 255 -6.14 0.47 -7.59
N GLY A 256 -7.22 0.02 -6.95
CA GLY A 256 -7.93 0.79 -5.91
C GLY A 256 -7.23 0.91 -4.55
N ALA A 257 -5.99 0.43 -4.42
CA ALA A 257 -5.15 0.58 -3.22
C ALA A 257 -3.81 1.30 -3.50
N VAL A 258 -3.33 1.28 -4.75
CA VAL A 258 -2.11 1.96 -5.21
C VAL A 258 -2.41 3.33 -5.84
N PHE A 259 -3.56 3.48 -6.49
CA PHE A 259 -3.96 4.69 -7.20
C PHE A 259 -5.16 5.32 -6.51
N GLU A 260 -5.12 6.64 -6.35
CA GLU A 260 -6.25 7.46 -5.90
C GLU A 260 -6.59 8.52 -6.95
N TYR A 261 -7.82 9.02 -6.88
CA TYR A 261 -8.34 10.05 -7.77
C TYR A 261 -8.10 11.43 -7.11
N ALA A 262 -7.33 12.30 -7.76
CA ALA A 262 -6.93 13.63 -7.29
C ALA A 262 -7.46 14.76 -8.19
N GLU A 263 -7.74 15.95 -7.65
CA GLU A 263 -8.31 17.05 -8.42
C GLU A 263 -7.31 17.70 -9.39
N VAL A 264 -7.65 17.67 -10.68
CA VAL A 264 -6.94 18.41 -11.73
C VAL A 264 -7.21 19.91 -11.59
N GLN A 265 -6.16 20.73 -11.76
CA GLN A 265 -6.25 22.17 -11.93
C GLN A 265 -6.31 22.56 -13.42
N GLU A 266 -5.42 21.99 -14.24
CA GLU A 266 -5.25 22.35 -15.65
C GLU A 266 -4.63 21.19 -16.44
N ILE A 267 -5.03 21.01 -17.71
CA ILE A 267 -4.25 20.23 -18.68
C ILE A 267 -3.39 21.21 -19.47
N MET A 268 -2.06 21.07 -19.41
CA MET A 268 -1.12 22.00 -20.04
C MET A 268 -0.73 21.59 -21.46
N GLU A 269 -0.32 20.34 -21.65
CA GLU A 269 0.24 19.84 -22.91
C GLU A 269 -0.37 18.49 -23.31
N LYS A 270 -0.30 18.18 -24.61
CA LYS A 270 -0.70 16.89 -25.19
C LYS A 270 0.44 16.29 -26.00
N ARG A 271 0.71 14.99 -25.78
CA ARG A 271 1.66 14.20 -26.56
C ARG A 271 1.06 12.86 -26.99
N GLY A 272 1.81 12.14 -27.83
CA GLY A 272 1.40 10.82 -28.32
C GLY A 272 0.32 10.87 -29.41
N LYS A 273 -0.16 9.69 -29.83
CA LYS A 273 -1.16 9.51 -30.89
C LYS A 273 -1.90 8.17 -30.71
N GLY A 274 -3.21 8.15 -30.99
CA GLY A 274 -4.03 6.94 -30.84
C GLY A 274 -4.17 6.53 -29.38
N ASP A 275 -4.04 5.24 -29.09
CA ASP A 275 -4.22 4.67 -27.75
C ASP A 275 -3.13 5.12 -26.74
N ASP A 276 -2.00 5.63 -27.23
CA ASP A 276 -0.88 6.18 -26.45
C ASP A 276 -0.88 7.73 -26.44
N VAL A 277 -2.05 8.37 -26.37
CA VAL A 277 -2.14 9.82 -26.05
C VAL A 277 -1.94 10.04 -24.55
N GLU A 278 -1.14 11.04 -24.21
CA GLU A 278 -0.79 11.44 -22.84
C GLU A 278 -0.94 12.96 -22.70
N TYR A 279 -1.42 13.38 -21.54
CA TYR A 279 -1.68 14.77 -21.18
C TYR A 279 -0.79 15.17 -20.00
N LEU A 280 -0.19 16.36 -20.06
CA LEU A 280 0.53 16.94 -18.93
C LEU A 280 -0.49 17.60 -18.00
N VAL A 281 -0.75 16.94 -16.88
CA VAL A 281 -1.73 17.36 -15.87
C VAL A 281 -1.02 18.19 -14.81
N ARG A 282 -1.62 19.32 -14.41
CA ARG A 282 -1.29 20.05 -13.18
C ARG A 282 -2.38 19.77 -12.14
N TRP A 283 -1.97 19.45 -10.92
CA TRP A 283 -2.84 19.13 -9.79
C TRP A 283 -3.14 20.36 -8.94
N LYS A 284 -4.26 20.37 -8.20
CA LYS A 284 -4.69 21.54 -7.38
C LYS A 284 -3.93 21.76 -6.08
N ASP A 285 -3.12 20.79 -5.66
CA ASP A 285 -2.39 20.71 -4.40
C ASP A 285 -0.92 21.16 -4.52
N ASP A 286 -0.57 21.84 -5.62
CA ASP A 286 0.79 22.26 -6.01
C ASP A 286 1.77 21.07 -6.20
N GLU A 287 1.27 19.85 -6.45
CA GLU A 287 2.09 18.69 -6.79
C GLU A 287 2.74 18.78 -8.18
N VAL A 288 3.69 17.87 -8.44
CA VAL A 288 4.52 17.88 -9.66
C VAL A 288 3.69 17.50 -10.88
N ASN A 289 3.64 18.40 -11.88
CA ASN A 289 2.96 18.14 -13.15
C ASN A 289 3.45 16.83 -13.79
N GLU A 290 2.54 15.89 -14.08
CA GLU A 290 2.88 14.59 -14.66
C GLU A 290 2.13 14.24 -15.95
N TRP A 291 2.64 13.25 -16.67
CA TRP A 291 2.12 12.83 -17.97
C TRP A 291 1.16 11.65 -17.83
N VAL A 292 -0.11 11.95 -17.61
CA VAL A 292 -1.19 10.98 -17.42
C VAL A 292 -1.69 10.47 -18.78
N LYS A 293 -1.93 9.16 -18.94
CA LYS A 293 -2.53 8.62 -20.17
C LYS A 293 -3.99 9.07 -20.29
N ALA A 294 -4.44 9.40 -21.51
CA ALA A 294 -5.78 9.94 -21.77
C ALA A 294 -6.92 9.12 -21.13
N LYS A 295 -6.81 7.78 -21.14
CA LYS A 295 -7.75 6.84 -20.50
C LYS A 295 -7.84 6.88 -18.95
N TYR A 296 -7.06 7.73 -18.31
CA TYR A 296 -7.02 7.96 -16.85
C TYR A 296 -7.29 9.43 -16.48
N VAL A 297 -7.42 10.30 -17.48
CA VAL A 297 -7.91 11.68 -17.33
C VAL A 297 -9.41 11.65 -17.61
N ALA A 298 -10.19 12.47 -16.91
CA ALA A 298 -11.64 12.52 -17.11
C ALA A 298 -12.02 13.08 -18.50
N GLU A 299 -13.05 12.51 -19.14
CA GLU A 299 -13.40 12.76 -20.55
C GLU A 299 -13.84 14.20 -20.81
N ASP A 300 -14.42 14.86 -19.80
CA ASP A 300 -14.78 16.28 -19.76
C ASP A 300 -13.54 17.18 -19.81
N LEU A 301 -12.56 16.95 -18.93
CA LEU A 301 -11.29 17.71 -18.92
C LEU A 301 -10.55 17.60 -20.26
N VAL A 302 -10.60 16.41 -20.88
CA VAL A 302 -10.03 16.16 -22.20
C VAL A 302 -10.83 16.87 -23.30
N MET A 303 -12.17 16.89 -23.22
CA MET A 303 -13.02 17.62 -24.15
C MET A 303 -12.76 19.13 -24.10
N ASP A 304 -12.68 19.72 -22.90
CA ASP A 304 -12.45 21.15 -22.72
C ASP A 304 -11.08 21.56 -23.28
N TYR A 305 -10.03 20.77 -22.99
CA TYR A 305 -8.70 20.98 -23.57
C TYR A 305 -8.67 20.82 -25.10
N GLU A 306 -9.35 19.81 -25.66
CA GLU A 306 -9.42 19.63 -27.12
C GLU A 306 -10.29 20.69 -27.83
N ALA A 307 -11.25 21.28 -27.13
CA ALA A 307 -12.04 22.43 -27.59
C ALA A 307 -11.27 23.76 -27.49
N GLY A 308 -10.17 23.81 -26.73
CA GLY A 308 -9.40 25.03 -26.46
C GLY A 308 -10.08 25.95 -25.44
N LEU A 309 -10.84 25.38 -24.51
CA LEU A 309 -11.43 26.12 -23.39
C LEU A 309 -10.37 26.29 -22.29
N GLU A 310 -9.96 27.53 -22.04
CA GLU A 310 -9.07 27.87 -20.93
C GLU A 310 -9.89 27.97 -19.63
N TYR A 311 -9.45 27.29 -18.56
CA TYR A 311 -10.10 27.34 -17.24
C TYR A 311 -9.82 28.66 -16.51
N ALA A 312 -10.42 29.75 -16.97
CA ALA A 312 -10.37 31.04 -16.32
C ALA A 312 -11.23 31.07 -15.04
N VAL A 313 -10.67 31.58 -13.94
CA VAL A 313 -11.44 31.80 -12.70
C VAL A 313 -12.27 33.08 -12.85
N ALA A 314 -13.58 32.99 -12.70
CA ALA A 314 -14.47 34.15 -12.67
C ALA A 314 -14.28 34.96 -11.38
N GLU A 315 -13.97 36.25 -11.50
CA GLU A 315 -13.96 37.20 -10.37
C GLU A 315 -15.40 37.63 -10.01
N GLY A 316 -16.31 37.64 -10.98
CA GLY A 316 -17.73 37.87 -10.73
C GLY A 316 -18.57 38.21 -11.96
N VAL A 317 -19.88 38.14 -11.80
CA VAL A 317 -20.87 38.55 -12.80
C VAL A 317 -21.04 40.08 -12.80
N MET A 318 -20.79 40.71 -13.94
CA MET A 318 -20.89 42.16 -14.14
C MET A 318 -22.21 42.60 -14.78
N GLY A 319 -22.94 41.69 -15.42
CA GLY A 319 -24.16 41.99 -16.18
C GLY A 319 -24.95 40.75 -16.57
N LYS A 320 -26.21 40.95 -16.97
CA LYS A 320 -27.13 39.92 -17.47
C LYS A 320 -27.85 40.45 -18.72
N ARG A 321 -27.98 39.63 -19.75
CA ARG A 321 -28.77 39.89 -20.97
C ARG A 321 -29.59 38.65 -21.33
N LEU A 322 -30.49 38.80 -22.30
CA LEU A 322 -31.13 37.67 -22.96
C LEU A 322 -30.36 37.39 -24.26
N GLY A 323 -29.97 36.15 -24.51
CA GLY A 323 -29.34 35.71 -25.75
C GLY A 323 -30.33 35.60 -26.91
N ASP A 324 -29.82 35.48 -28.13
CA ASP A 324 -30.64 35.33 -29.35
C ASP A 324 -31.44 34.00 -29.39
N ASP A 325 -31.05 33.02 -28.55
CA ASP A 325 -31.77 31.76 -28.33
C ASP A 325 -32.91 31.86 -27.29
N GLY A 326 -33.00 32.99 -26.58
CA GLY A 326 -33.97 33.24 -25.51
C GLY A 326 -33.55 32.76 -24.11
N LYS A 327 -32.32 32.30 -23.92
CA LYS A 327 -31.74 32.05 -22.58
C LYS A 327 -31.18 33.32 -21.96
N ASN A 328 -30.78 33.25 -20.68
CA ASN A 328 -29.93 34.26 -20.08
C ASN A 328 -28.47 34.04 -20.47
N GLU A 329 -27.77 35.15 -20.71
CA GLU A 329 -26.31 35.21 -20.81
C GLU A 329 -25.79 36.23 -19.79
N TYR A 330 -24.63 35.98 -19.20
CA TYR A 330 -24.03 36.78 -18.15
C TYR A 330 -22.67 37.33 -18.61
N LEU A 331 -22.38 38.58 -18.28
CA LEU A 331 -21.10 39.22 -18.57
C LEU A 331 -20.14 38.89 -17.43
N ILE A 332 -19.16 38.03 -17.68
CA ILE A 332 -18.23 37.52 -16.67
C ILE A 332 -16.94 38.35 -16.69
N LYS A 333 -16.57 38.88 -15.52
CA LYS A 333 -15.20 39.37 -15.30
C LYS A 333 -14.35 38.19 -14.86
N TRP A 334 -13.27 37.94 -15.60
CA TRP A 334 -12.30 36.91 -15.27
C TRP A 334 -11.16 37.48 -14.43
N THR A 335 -10.45 36.61 -13.72
CA THR A 335 -9.29 36.98 -12.90
C THR A 335 -8.07 37.31 -13.77
N ASP A 336 -7.94 36.62 -14.90
CA ASP A 336 -6.74 36.64 -15.76
C ASP A 336 -6.98 37.23 -17.17
N ILE A 337 -8.19 37.70 -17.47
CA ILE A 337 -8.56 38.30 -18.76
C ILE A 337 -9.12 39.72 -18.53
N ASP A 338 -8.45 40.73 -19.09
CA ASP A 338 -8.82 42.16 -18.96
C ASP A 338 -10.21 42.49 -19.55
N GLU A 339 -10.65 41.75 -20.57
CA GLU A 339 -11.94 41.93 -21.24
C GLU A 339 -12.97 40.90 -20.77
N ALA A 340 -14.11 41.39 -20.27
CA ALA A 340 -15.21 40.55 -19.80
C ALA A 340 -16.01 39.94 -20.98
N THR A 341 -16.26 38.63 -20.95
CA THR A 341 -16.98 37.89 -22.02
C THR A 341 -18.44 37.60 -21.63
N TRP A 342 -19.28 37.31 -22.63
CA TRP A 342 -20.69 36.94 -22.41
C TRP A 342 -20.85 35.43 -22.50
N GLU A 343 -21.09 34.79 -21.35
CA GLU A 343 -21.25 33.34 -21.22
C GLU A 343 -22.72 32.95 -21.02
N PRO A 344 -23.17 31.77 -21.50
CA PRO A 344 -24.50 31.26 -21.23
C PRO A 344 -24.67 30.87 -19.74
N GLU A 345 -25.91 30.87 -19.24
CA GLU A 345 -26.24 30.46 -17.86
C GLU A 345 -25.66 29.09 -17.45
N GLU A 346 -25.45 28.19 -18.40
CA GLU A 346 -24.87 26.85 -18.16
C GLU A 346 -23.35 26.85 -17.87
N ASN A 347 -22.62 27.91 -18.22
CA ASN A 347 -21.16 28.00 -18.07
C ASN A 347 -20.71 28.80 -16.83
N VAL A 348 -21.65 29.28 -16.01
CA VAL A 348 -21.41 30.30 -14.97
C VAL A 348 -21.77 29.75 -13.60
N ASP A 349 -20.92 30.02 -12.61
CA ASP A 349 -21.14 29.58 -11.23
C ASP A 349 -22.49 30.12 -10.67
N PRO A 350 -23.39 29.25 -10.17
CA PRO A 350 -24.70 29.65 -9.70
C PRO A 350 -24.66 30.55 -8.46
N ASP A 351 -23.61 30.47 -7.63
CA ASP A 351 -23.46 31.35 -6.46
C ASP A 351 -23.08 32.77 -6.90
N LEU A 352 -22.24 32.92 -7.95
CA LEU A 352 -21.93 34.23 -8.55
C LEU A 352 -23.14 34.86 -9.25
N ILE A 353 -23.99 34.06 -9.92
CA ILE A 353 -25.28 34.53 -10.45
C ILE A 353 -26.16 35.04 -9.29
N GLN A 354 -26.25 34.28 -8.20
CA GLN A 354 -27.08 34.62 -7.06
C GLN A 354 -26.60 35.90 -6.34
N GLU A 355 -25.28 36.10 -6.18
CA GLU A 355 -24.72 37.34 -5.61
C GLU A 355 -25.07 38.57 -6.47
N PHE A 356 -24.99 38.44 -7.80
CA PHE A 356 -25.36 39.51 -8.73
C PHE A 356 -26.85 39.86 -8.66
N GLU A 357 -27.76 38.88 -8.68
CA GLU A 357 -29.20 39.15 -8.60
C GLU A 357 -29.63 39.72 -7.24
N ASN A 358 -29.01 39.27 -6.14
CA ASN A 358 -29.16 39.87 -4.81
C ASN A 358 -28.68 41.34 -4.79
N SER A 359 -27.56 41.64 -5.45
CA SER A 359 -27.03 43.00 -5.55
C SER A 359 -27.93 43.93 -6.37
N GLN A 360 -28.46 43.47 -7.51
CA GLN A 360 -29.37 44.24 -8.37
C GLN A 360 -30.72 44.51 -7.70
N SER A 361 -31.31 43.52 -7.04
CA SER A 361 -32.57 43.67 -6.30
C SER A 361 -32.41 44.63 -5.10
N GLY A 362 -31.27 44.59 -4.40
CA GLY A 362 -30.91 45.54 -3.35
C GLY A 362 -30.85 47.00 -3.82
N GLN A 363 -30.33 47.27 -5.02
CA GLN A 363 -30.32 48.63 -5.59
C GLN A 363 -31.74 49.10 -5.99
N ASN A 364 -32.53 48.24 -6.65
CA ASN A 364 -33.90 48.58 -7.06
C ASN A 364 -34.84 48.84 -5.86
N GLY A 365 -34.61 48.20 -4.71
CA GLY A 365 -35.31 48.51 -3.47
C GLY A 365 -35.01 49.93 -2.93
N LYS A 366 -33.82 50.47 -3.22
CA LYS A 366 -33.34 51.74 -2.65
C LYS A 366 -33.86 52.97 -3.40
N LEU A 367 -34.07 52.89 -4.72
CA LEU A 367 -34.66 54.00 -5.49
C LEU A 367 -36.15 54.23 -5.20
N LYS A 368 -36.91 53.21 -4.75
CA LYS A 368 -38.33 53.38 -4.42
C LYS A 368 -38.61 54.17 -3.13
N MET A 369 -37.57 54.59 -2.41
CA MET A 369 -37.69 55.30 -1.12
C MET A 369 -37.44 56.82 -1.24
N ILE A 370 -37.23 57.38 -2.44
CA ILE A 370 -36.92 58.81 -2.66
C ILE A 370 -38.03 59.62 -3.35
N ASP A 371 -38.93 59.00 -4.12
CA ASP A 371 -40.10 59.66 -4.73
C ASP A 371 -41.37 59.56 -3.83
N GLY A 372 -41.22 59.79 -2.52
CA GLY A 372 -42.23 59.45 -1.51
C GLY A 372 -42.38 60.43 -0.34
N GLN A 373 -42.45 61.74 -0.63
CA GLN A 373 -42.83 62.80 0.32
C GLN A 373 -43.79 63.82 -0.31
#